data_AF-A0A933DHE2-F1
#
_entry.id   AF-A0A933DHE2-F1
#
_cell.length_a   1.000
_cell.length_b   1.000
_cell.length_c   1.000
_cell.angle_alpha   90.00
_cell.angle_beta   90.00
_cell.angle_gamma   90.00
#
_symmetry.space_group_name_H-M   'P 1'
#
loop_
_entity.id
_entity.type
_entity.pdbx_description
1 polymer ?
#
loop_
_entity_poly.entity_id
_entity_poly.type
_entity_poly.pdbx_seq_one_letter_code
_entity_poly.pdbx_strand_id
1 'polypeptide(L)' 'MDVLAPRSLRSTLFVLHPLYQGKRPKAYLLWGLGTGSGAGLCEAGTLGLSSMGKKYPEILSHYFPDLKLKTIKY' A
#
# COMPACT_ATOMS: atom_id res chain seq x y z
N MET A 1 9.24 13.65 18.52
CA MET A 1 8.46 12.95 17.49
C MET A 1 8.50 11.48 17.82
N ASP A 2 7.36 10.90 18.17
CA ASP A 2 7.29 9.48 18.53
C ASP A 2 7.40 8.62 17.27
N VAL A 3 8.47 7.83 17.20
CA VAL A 3 8.80 6.96 16.05
C VAL A 3 7.72 5.90 15.80
N LEU A 4 6.90 5.59 16.81
CA LEU A 4 5.81 4.61 16.76
C LEU A 4 4.47 5.21 17.24
N ALA A 5 4.15 6.43 16.82
CA ALA A 5 2.80 6.99 16.99
C ALA A 5 1.79 6.38 16.00
N PRO A 6 0.47 6.43 16.29
CA PRO A 6 -0.55 6.13 15.27
C PRO A 6 -0.28 6.90 13.97
N ARG A 7 -0.31 6.20 12.82
CA ARG A 7 0.01 6.73 11.47
C ARG A 7 1.47 7.13 11.20
N SER A 8 2.41 6.86 12.11
CA SER A 8 3.86 7.06 11.84
C SER A 8 4.42 6.04 10.84
N LEU A 9 3.80 4.86 10.73
CA LEU A 9 4.19 3.80 9.81
C LEU A 9 3.52 3.96 8.45
N ARG A 10 4.26 3.63 7.38
CA ARG A 10 3.76 3.71 6.00
C ARG A 10 2.61 2.74 5.74
N SER A 11 2.65 1.54 6.31
CA SER A 11 1.65 0.48 6.15
C SER A 11 1.69 -0.47 7.35
N THR A 12 0.74 -1.41 7.40
CA THR A 12 0.75 -2.54 8.36
C THR A 12 1.61 -3.72 7.88
N LEU A 13 2.16 -3.65 6.66
CA LEU A 13 2.97 -4.71 6.06
C LEU A 13 4.46 -4.43 6.29
N PHE A 14 4.97 -4.87 7.43
CA PHE A 14 6.38 -4.76 7.77
C PHE A 14 6.86 -5.93 8.65
N VAL A 15 8.17 -6.10 8.69
CA VAL A 15 8.88 -6.99 9.60
C VAL A 15 9.81 -6.17 10.49
N LEU A 16 10.05 -6.66 11.71
CA LEU A 16 11.04 -6.11 12.62
C LEU A 16 12.35 -6.87 12.45
N HIS A 17 13.40 -6.15 12.06
CA HIS A 17 14.74 -6.70 11.95
C HIS A 17 15.61 -6.18 13.10
N PRO A 18 15.96 -7.03 14.10
CA PRO A 18 16.76 -6.62 15.24
C PRO A 18 18.22 -6.36 14.82
N LEU A 19 18.76 -5.22 15.22
CA LEU A 19 20.17 -4.87 15.07
C LEU A 19 20.85 -5.06 16.42
N TYR A 20 21.74 -6.05 16.51
CA TYR A 20 22.38 -6.45 17.76
C TYR A 20 23.64 -5.64 18.07
N GLN A 21 23.88 -5.41 19.37
CA GLN A 21 25.18 -5.03 19.91
C GLN A 21 25.54 -6.02 21.02
N GLY A 22 26.45 -6.95 20.71
CA GLY A 22 26.71 -8.11 21.56
C GLY A 22 25.52 -9.07 21.56
N LYS A 23 25.10 -9.54 22.75
CA LYS A 23 24.00 -10.51 22.91
C LYS A 23 22.60 -9.87 22.98
N ARG A 24 22.48 -8.54 22.92
CA ARG A 24 21.20 -7.82 23.06
C ARG A 24 20.90 -6.97 21.82
N PRO A 25 19.63 -6.86 21.41
CA PRO A 25 19.24 -5.93 20.36
C PRO A 25 19.43 -4.48 20.85
N LYS A 26 20.09 -3.66 20.04
CA LYS A 26 20.30 -2.21 20.27
C LYS A 26 19.21 -1.38 19.59
N ALA A 27 18.74 -1.84 18.43
CA ALA A 27 17.74 -1.17 17.62
C ALA A 27 16.90 -2.19 16.86
N TYR A 28 15.76 -1.75 16.34
CA TYR A 28 14.94 -2.51 15.42
C TYR A 28 14.75 -1.70 14.15
N LEU A 29 15.09 -2.28 13.01
CA LEU A 29 14.75 -1.76 11.71
C LEU A 29 13.35 -2.24 11.34
N LEU A 30 12.44 -1.32 11.07
CA LEU A 30 11.13 -1.65 10.51
C LEU A 30 11.27 -1.66 8.99
N TRP A 31 11.23 -2.84 8.40
CA TRP A 31 11.31 -3.01 6.96
C TRP A 31 9.96 -3.45 6.42
N GLY A 32 9.38 -2.66 5.53
CA GLY A 32 8.01 -2.90 5.05
C GLY A 32 7.81 -2.52 3.60
N LEU A 33 6.64 -2.87 3.10
CA LEU A 33 6.25 -2.67 1.71
C LEU A 33 4.91 -1.91 1.63
N GLY A 34 4.76 -1.16 0.54
CA GLY A 34 3.57 -0.36 0.27
C GLY A 34 3.41 0.86 1.18
N THR A 35 2.34 1.62 0.93
CA THR A 35 1.95 2.77 1.74
C THR A 35 0.42 2.87 1.73
N GLY A 36 -0.17 3.20 2.87
CA GLY A 36 -1.62 3.23 3.06
C GLY A 36 -2.17 1.93 3.66
N SER A 37 -3.50 1.78 3.64
CA SER A 37 -4.22 0.64 4.23
C SER A 37 -4.10 -0.65 3.41
N GLY A 38 -3.71 -0.54 2.13
CA GLY A 38 -3.73 -1.66 1.19
C GLY A 38 -5.13 -2.07 0.71
N ALA A 39 -6.18 -1.34 1.09
CA ALA A 39 -7.56 -1.64 0.69
C ALA A 39 -7.96 -0.88 -0.59
N GLY A 40 -8.59 -1.58 -1.53
CA GLY A 40 -9.17 -0.99 -2.74
C GLY A 40 -8.14 -0.72 -3.84
N LEU A 41 -8.02 0.54 -4.25
CA LEU A 41 -7.25 0.96 -5.43
C LEU A 41 -5.82 1.32 -5.05
N CYS A 42 -4.83 0.68 -5.69
CA CYS A 42 -3.43 1.09 -5.57
C CYS A 42 -3.09 2.15 -6.63
N GLU A 43 -2.71 3.36 -6.22
CA GLU A 43 -2.39 4.47 -7.13
C GLU A 43 -1.19 4.17 -8.04
N ALA A 44 -0.09 3.66 -7.46
CA ALA A 44 1.09 3.30 -8.23
C ALA A 44 0.80 2.17 -9.24
N GLY A 45 -0.01 1.18 -8.84
CA GLY A 45 -0.44 0.12 -9.74
C GLY A 45 -1.41 0.60 -10.83
N THR A 46 -2.29 1.56 -10.50
CA THR A 46 -3.16 2.24 -11.46
C THR A 46 -2.33 2.97 -12.53
N LEU A 47 -1.29 3.71 -12.12
CA LEU A 47 -0.36 4.36 -13.05
C LEU A 47 0.37 3.34 -13.93
N GLY A 48 0.82 2.22 -13.36
CA GLY A 48 1.44 1.13 -14.12
C GLY A 48 0.50 0.53 -15.17
N LEU A 49 -0.73 0.19 -14.78
CA LEU A 49 -1.75 -0.33 -15.69
C LEU A 49 -2.10 0.66 -16.81
N SER A 50 -2.27 1.94 -16.45
CA SER A 50 -2.51 3.01 -17.42
C SER A 50 -1.35 3.16 -18.41
N SER A 51 -0.10 3.06 -17.94
CA SER A 51 1.10 3.12 -18.78
C SER A 51 1.19 1.93 -19.74
N MET A 52 0.57 0.79 -19.40
CA MET A 52 0.42 -0.37 -20.28
C MET A 52 -0.82 -0.27 -21.21
N GLY A 53 -1.47 0.89 -21.27
CA GLY A 53 -2.60 1.16 -22.15
C GLY A 53 -3.97 0.69 -21.63
N LYS A 54 -4.07 0.24 -20.38
CA LYS A 54 -5.35 -0.15 -19.77
C LYS A 54 -6.24 1.07 -19.56
N LYS A 55 -7.50 0.98 -19.96
CA LYS A 55 -8.49 2.04 -19.72
C LYS A 55 -9.07 1.94 -18.31
N TYR A 56 -9.65 3.04 -17.82
CA TYR A 56 -10.23 3.09 -16.47
C TYR A 56 -11.21 1.95 -16.14
N PRO A 57 -12.05 1.40 -17.06
CA PRO A 57 -12.91 0.28 -16.71
C PRO A 57 -12.12 -0.99 -16.42
N GLU A 58 -11.07 -1.27 -17.20
CA GLU A 58 -10.20 -2.43 -16.99
C GLU A 58 -9.40 -2.31 -15.69
N ILE A 59 -8.91 -1.10 -15.39
CA ILE A 59 -8.19 -0.83 -14.13
C ILE A 59 -9.13 -1.02 -12.93
N LEU A 60 -10.34 -0.47 -12.99
CA LEU A 60 -11.31 -0.62 -11.90
C LEU A 60 -11.74 -2.08 -11.75
N SER A 61 -11.97 -2.81 -12.84
CA SER A 61 -12.27 -4.25 -12.78
C SER A 61 -11.12 -5.09 -12.21
N HIS A 62 -9.86 -4.65 -12.34
CA HIS A 62 -8.72 -5.32 -11.70
C HIS A 62 -8.76 -5.20 -10.17
N TYR A 63 -9.08 -4.02 -9.64
CA TYR A 63 -9.14 -3.78 -8.19
C TYR A 63 -10.49 -4.12 -7.56
N PHE A 64 -11.56 -4.09 -8.35
CA PHE A 64 -12.95 -4.28 -7.93
C PHE A 64 -13.68 -5.18 -8.94
N PRO A 65 -13.47 -6.50 -8.90
CA PRO A 65 -13.98 -7.42 -9.92
C PRO A 65 -15.51 -7.41 -10.06
N ASP A 66 -16.23 -7.17 -8.97
CA ASP A 66 -17.71 -7.17 -8.94
C ASP A 66 -18.33 -5.78 -9.19
N LEU A 67 -17.52 -4.76 -9.49
CA LEU A 67 -17.99 -3.39 -9.67
C LEU A 67 -18.77 -3.24 -10.98
N LYS A 68 -19.92 -2.54 -10.90
CA LYS A 68 -20.75 -2.17 -12.05
C LYS A 68 -20.68 -0.66 -12.29
N LEU A 69 -20.21 -0.26 -13.47
CA LEU A 69 -20.21 1.14 -13.90
C LEU A 69 -21.59 1.54 -14.43
N LYS A 70 -22.07 2.72 -14.03
CA LYS A 70 -23.31 3.32 -14.54
C LYS A 70 -23.07 4.78 -14.88
N THR A 71 -23.62 5.23 -15.99
CA THR A 71 -23.69 6.67 -16.32
C THR A 71 -24.94 7.24 -15.66
N ILE A 72 -24.78 8.31 -14.90
CA ILE A 72 -25.90 9.05 -14.31
C ILE A 72 -26.27 10.16 -15.29
N LYS A 73 -27.54 10.26 -15.67
CA LYS A 73 -28.07 11.38 -16.44
C LYS A 73 -28.73 12.34 -15.46
N TYR A 74 -28.29 13.60 -15.50
CA TYR A 74 -28.94 14.72 -14.82
C TYR A 74 -30.01 15.32 -15.74
#